data_AF-A0A255T0S7-F1
#
_entry.id   AF-A0A255T0S7-F1
#
_cell.length_a   1.000
_cell.length_b   1.000
_cell.length_c   1.000
_cell.angle_alpha   90.00
_cell.angle_beta   90.00
_cell.angle_gamma   90.00
#
_symmetry.space_group_name_H-M   'P 1'
#
loop_
_entity.id
_entity.type
_entity.pdbx_description
1 polymer ?
#
loop_
_entity_poly.entity_id
_entity_poly.type
_entity_poly.pdbx_seq_one_letter_code
_entity_poly.pdbx_strand_id
1 'polypeptide(L)'
;MIMIKTLRYSLLSMLMLVCGSVAAQKETLWAENFNSYAANDVPAGGDYGYACKDGESSTKVFIEAIAGGEAPELLISKKGGSFSVTIPMKGKSGEMTLNFKANKNTLLVTSDDATIGDKTNTGNDYTIPVTVAEGTASVTLKFDNTSSKNIRFDNAELFIGESKKAPGLSWGVASREVTIGSEDNNFPTLSNENNLAVTYSSDNTDVATIDAEGNITLVAAGTSNITAVFAGNEEFEAGSVSYKLIVKVAPEPPVDITNTPETAYTVAKANDLITAGQGLETEVYVIGTITKIQEVSTSYGNATYWIGDGAEYSANDLEIYRGYYLEGENFTAEDQIKVGDKVIVYGKLVDYKGTKEMTGSSIYSLNGVTTGISDIKAETINDGAVYNVAGQRVNKLVKGINIVNGKKVVK
;
A
#
# COMPACT_ATOMS: atom_id res chain seq x y z
N MET A 1 0.19 41.09 -5.56
CA MET A 1 0.55 39.85 -6.27
C MET A 1 0.97 38.85 -5.20
N ILE A 2 0.17 37.80 -5.06
CA ILE A 2 0.10 36.92 -3.88
C ILE A 2 1.28 35.95 -3.88
N MET A 3 2.00 35.91 -2.76
CA MET A 3 3.13 35.03 -2.52
C MET A 3 2.59 33.69 -2.00
N ILE A 4 2.53 32.67 -2.87
CA ILE A 4 2.11 31.32 -2.51
C ILE A 4 3.25 30.66 -1.72
N LYS A 5 3.04 30.49 -0.42
CA LYS A 5 3.89 29.69 0.48
C LYS A 5 3.74 28.21 0.13
N THR A 6 4.78 27.60 -0.42
CA THR A 6 4.90 26.14 -0.47
C THR A 6 5.31 25.63 0.91
N LEU A 7 4.33 25.20 1.71
CA LEU A 7 4.55 24.53 2.99
C LEU A 7 5.02 23.09 2.67
N ARG A 8 6.34 22.88 2.68
CA ARG A 8 6.92 21.54 2.72
C ARG A 8 6.75 21.04 4.15
N TYR A 9 5.85 20.07 4.35
CA TYR A 9 5.74 19.33 5.61
C TYR A 9 7.04 18.55 5.82
N SER A 10 7.93 19.13 6.63
CA SER A 10 9.00 18.43 7.30
C SER A 10 8.34 17.41 8.24
N LEU A 11 8.78 16.15 8.19
CA LEU A 11 8.61 15.21 9.29
C LEU A 11 9.29 15.86 10.51
N LEU A 12 8.50 16.57 11.29
CA LEU A 12 8.90 17.13 12.56
C LEU A 12 8.60 16.05 13.60
N SER A 13 9.66 15.51 14.17
CA SER A 13 9.65 14.74 15.41
C SER A 13 8.77 15.44 16.45
N MET A 14 7.56 14.94 16.65
CA MET A 14 6.67 15.42 17.71
C MET A 14 6.89 14.52 18.92
N LEU A 15 7.90 14.88 19.71
CA LEU A 15 8.00 14.51 21.11
C LEU A 15 6.94 15.27 21.90
N MET A 16 6.45 14.66 22.99
CA MET A 16 5.53 15.15 24.04
C MET A 16 4.04 14.88 23.78
N LEU A 17 3.23 14.44 24.75
CA LEU A 17 3.41 14.12 26.17
C LEU A 17 2.04 13.57 26.61
N VAL A 18 1.97 12.39 27.24
CA VAL A 18 0.85 12.06 28.13
C VAL A 18 1.45 11.60 29.45
N CYS A 19 1.23 12.44 30.47
CA CYS A 19 1.52 12.15 31.87
C CYS A 19 0.72 10.94 32.35
N GLY A 20 1.43 9.92 32.78
CA GLY A 20 1.17 9.24 34.05
C GLY A 20 2.53 9.09 34.70
N SER A 21 2.76 9.72 35.85
CA SER A 21 3.93 9.42 36.68
C SER A 21 3.73 8.03 37.28
N VAL A 22 3.97 7.01 36.48
CA VAL A 22 4.06 5.63 36.94
C VAL A 22 5.53 5.37 37.16
N ALA A 23 5.89 5.02 38.39
CA ALA A 23 7.28 4.87 38.80
C ALA A 23 7.90 3.75 37.95
N ALA A 24 8.87 4.10 37.10
CA ALA A 24 9.60 3.13 36.31
C ALA A 24 10.09 1.99 37.22
N GLN A 25 9.75 0.74 36.88
CA GLN A 25 10.30 -0.41 37.58
C GLN A 25 11.82 -0.37 37.45
N LYS A 26 12.48 -0.28 38.61
CA LYS A 26 13.94 -0.22 38.74
C LYS A 26 14.40 -1.33 39.65
N GLU A 27 15.53 -1.92 39.33
CA GLU A 27 16.24 -2.83 40.23
C GLU A 27 17.40 -2.07 40.87
N THR A 28 17.29 -1.83 42.17
CA THR A 28 18.36 -1.22 42.96
C THR A 28 19.47 -2.24 43.18
N LEU A 29 20.65 -1.96 42.63
CA LEU A 29 21.84 -2.80 42.76
C LEU A 29 22.59 -2.50 44.06
N TRP A 30 22.55 -1.23 44.47
CA TRP A 30 23.14 -0.73 45.71
C TRP A 30 22.43 0.56 46.14
N ALA A 31 22.25 0.73 47.45
CA ALA A 31 21.82 1.98 48.05
C ALA A 31 22.48 2.20 49.42
N GLU A 32 22.79 3.45 49.75
CA GLU A 32 23.35 3.86 51.04
C GLU A 32 22.87 5.26 51.43
N ASN A 33 22.40 5.39 52.68
CA ASN A 33 21.95 6.64 53.29
C ASN A 33 22.60 6.93 54.65
N PHE A 34 23.59 6.13 55.05
CA PHE A 34 24.37 6.20 56.28
C PHE A 34 23.58 6.17 57.60
N ASN A 35 22.25 5.97 57.56
CA ASN A 35 21.38 6.00 58.75
C ASN A 35 21.67 4.89 59.78
N SER A 36 22.40 3.85 59.39
CA SER A 36 22.83 2.77 60.27
C SER A 36 24.09 3.10 61.09
N TYR A 37 24.79 4.20 60.79
CA TYR A 37 26.06 4.56 61.41
C TYR A 37 25.88 5.57 62.56
N ALA A 38 26.80 5.54 63.52
CA ALA A 38 26.89 6.51 64.59
C ALA A 38 27.80 7.70 64.20
N ALA A 39 27.73 8.77 65.00
CA ALA A 39 28.57 9.94 64.82
C ALA A 39 30.07 9.58 64.87
N ASN A 40 30.83 10.05 63.88
CA ASN A 40 32.27 9.79 63.69
C ASN A 40 32.65 8.39 63.21
N ASP A 41 31.70 7.50 62.92
CA ASP A 41 32.02 6.22 62.31
C ASP A 41 32.69 6.42 60.95
N VAL A 42 33.56 5.48 60.58
CA VAL A 42 34.22 5.46 59.28
C VAL A 42 33.74 4.22 58.53
N PRO A 43 32.86 4.35 57.52
CA PRO A 43 32.38 3.23 56.73
C PRO A 43 33.54 2.44 56.12
N ALA A 44 33.59 1.15 56.41
CA ALA A 44 34.65 0.25 55.97
C ALA A 44 34.15 -1.20 55.82
N GLY A 45 34.49 -1.86 54.71
CA GLY A 45 34.14 -3.25 54.44
C GLY A 45 32.65 -3.46 54.11
N GLY A 46 32.06 -4.54 54.66
CA GLY A 46 30.70 -4.97 54.34
C GLY A 46 30.56 -5.64 52.97
N ASP A 47 29.33 -5.99 52.60
CA ASP A 47 29.01 -6.71 51.36
C ASP A 47 29.37 -5.93 50.09
N TYR A 48 29.53 -4.60 50.22
CA TYR A 48 29.86 -3.69 49.13
C TYR A 48 31.27 -3.08 49.24
N GLY A 49 32.14 -3.64 50.11
CA GLY A 49 33.57 -3.27 50.14
C GLY A 49 33.83 -1.78 50.36
N TYR A 50 33.09 -1.11 51.25
CA TYR A 50 33.25 0.31 51.53
C TYR A 50 34.67 0.65 51.95
N ALA A 51 35.20 1.76 51.43
CA ALA A 51 36.48 2.28 51.88
C ALA A 51 36.47 3.80 51.92
N CYS A 52 36.81 4.35 53.08
CA CYS A 52 37.02 5.78 53.25
C CYS A 52 38.52 6.08 53.25
N LYS A 53 38.90 7.19 52.61
CA LYS A 53 40.24 7.76 52.67
C LYS A 53 40.17 9.16 53.25
N ASP A 54 41.09 9.45 54.15
CA ASP A 54 41.30 10.78 54.69
C ASP A 54 42.03 11.68 53.70
N GLY A 55 41.67 12.97 53.74
CA GLY A 55 42.38 14.04 53.04
C GLY A 55 43.22 14.84 54.04
N GLU A 56 43.02 16.15 54.08
CA GLU A 56 43.62 17.00 55.12
C GLU A 56 42.94 16.83 56.50
N SER A 57 41.72 16.28 56.52
CA SER A 57 40.96 15.91 57.71
C SER A 57 40.41 14.49 57.61
N SER A 58 39.64 14.03 58.61
CA SER A 58 39.04 12.70 58.57
C SER A 58 37.75 12.63 57.75
N THR A 59 37.62 11.60 56.91
CA THR A 59 36.38 11.20 56.25
C THR A 59 35.58 10.31 57.20
N LYS A 60 34.38 10.73 57.60
CA LYS A 60 33.59 10.07 58.65
C LYS A 60 32.13 10.53 58.67
N VAL A 61 31.27 9.77 59.33
CA VAL A 61 29.84 10.06 59.49
C VAL A 61 29.63 11.27 60.41
N PHE A 62 28.69 12.15 60.04
CA PHE A 62 28.37 13.38 60.75
C PHE A 62 26.85 13.51 60.92
N ILE A 63 26.40 13.94 62.10
CA ILE A 63 24.98 13.99 62.49
C ILE A 63 24.24 15.25 61.99
N GLU A 64 24.80 15.95 61.00
CA GLU A 64 24.17 17.10 60.37
C GLU A 64 23.69 16.71 58.98
N ALA A 65 22.46 17.10 58.64
CA ALA A 65 21.90 16.91 57.31
C ALA A 65 22.11 18.17 56.46
N ILE A 66 23.19 18.22 55.67
CA ILE A 66 23.47 19.34 54.76
C ILE A 66 23.68 18.93 53.30
N ALA A 67 23.90 17.65 53.00
CA ALA A 67 23.79 17.08 51.66
C ALA A 67 22.34 17.13 51.16
N GLY A 68 21.37 17.18 52.07
CA GLY A 68 19.95 17.37 51.75
C GLY A 68 19.13 16.10 51.87
N GLY A 69 19.67 15.08 52.55
CA GLY A 69 18.94 13.90 53.01
C GLY A 69 18.61 13.98 54.51
N GLU A 70 18.53 12.82 55.14
CA GLU A 70 18.35 12.72 56.60
C GLU A 70 19.71 12.56 57.28
N ALA A 71 19.85 13.05 58.51
CA ALA A 71 21.07 12.80 59.27
C ALA A 71 21.04 11.37 59.83
N PRO A 72 22.19 10.70 59.94
CA PRO A 72 23.54 11.21 59.66
C PRO A 72 24.01 11.06 58.20
N GLU A 73 24.91 11.94 57.76
CA GLU A 73 25.49 11.95 56.40
C GLU A 73 27.01 11.70 56.43
N LEU A 74 27.60 11.22 55.33
CA LEU A 74 29.05 11.05 55.22
C LEU A 74 29.75 12.39 54.94
N LEU A 75 30.73 12.76 55.78
CA LEU A 75 31.70 13.80 55.48
C LEU A 75 32.84 13.20 54.66
N ILE A 76 33.00 13.62 53.40
CA ILE A 76 34.18 13.31 52.59
C ILE A 76 35.20 14.44 52.73
N SER A 77 36.36 14.11 53.28
CA SER A 77 37.37 15.08 53.70
C SER A 77 37.94 15.90 52.54
N LYS A 78 38.19 17.19 52.80
CA LYS A 78 38.85 18.12 51.87
C LYS A 78 40.23 17.63 51.44
N LYS A 79 40.67 18.09 50.27
CA LYS A 79 42.00 17.88 49.69
C LYS A 79 42.40 16.40 49.61
N GLY A 80 41.60 15.61 48.88
CA GLY A 80 41.96 14.24 48.51
C GLY A 80 41.37 13.15 49.39
N GLY A 81 40.39 13.48 50.24
CA GLY A 81 39.55 12.47 50.88
C GLY A 81 38.60 11.83 49.86
N SER A 82 38.21 10.58 50.12
CA SER A 82 37.34 9.84 49.22
C SER A 82 36.48 8.81 49.94
N PHE A 83 35.40 8.39 49.29
CA PHE A 83 34.63 7.21 49.61
C PHE A 83 34.57 6.31 48.37
N SER A 84 34.69 5.00 48.52
CA SER A 84 34.47 4.05 47.43
C SER A 84 33.58 2.90 47.85
N VAL A 85 32.87 2.36 46.87
CA VAL A 85 31.99 1.20 46.99
C VAL A 85 32.26 0.24 45.84
N THR A 86 32.30 -1.06 46.11
CA THR A 86 32.43 -2.14 45.12
C THR A 86 31.14 -2.94 45.07
N ILE A 87 30.40 -2.82 43.97
CA ILE A 87 29.05 -3.36 43.81
C ILE A 87 29.12 -4.64 42.97
N PRO A 88 28.73 -5.82 43.50
CA PRO A 88 28.65 -7.05 42.70
C PRO A 88 27.56 -6.94 41.65
N MET A 89 27.89 -7.15 40.37
CA MET A 89 26.92 -6.97 39.27
C MET A 89 25.97 -8.15 39.10
N LYS A 90 26.32 -9.35 39.59
CA LYS A 90 25.47 -10.55 39.55
C LYS A 90 24.86 -10.83 38.16
N GLY A 91 25.63 -10.56 37.10
CA GLY A 91 25.21 -10.75 35.70
C GLY A 91 24.50 -9.55 35.06
N LYS A 92 24.25 -8.46 35.79
CA LYS A 92 23.70 -7.21 35.25
C LYS A 92 24.78 -6.44 34.49
N SER A 93 24.38 -5.82 33.38
CA SER A 93 25.26 -5.01 32.52
C SER A 93 24.39 -4.01 31.71
N GLY A 94 25.02 -3.14 30.93
CA GLY A 94 24.35 -2.10 30.14
C GLY A 94 24.33 -0.74 30.84
N GLU A 95 23.41 0.12 30.42
CA GLU A 95 23.22 1.44 31.02
C GLU A 95 22.50 1.35 32.37
N MET A 96 23.08 2.00 33.38
CA MET A 96 22.59 2.13 34.74
C MET A 96 22.56 3.61 35.13
N THR A 97 21.88 3.92 36.22
CA THR A 97 21.81 5.28 36.76
C THR A 97 22.31 5.29 38.21
N LEU A 98 23.26 6.18 38.48
CA LEU A 98 23.69 6.52 39.83
C LEU A 98 23.03 7.84 40.26
N ASN A 99 22.24 7.79 41.31
CA ASN A 99 21.76 8.97 42.01
C ASN A 99 22.50 9.14 43.34
N PHE A 100 22.74 10.37 43.77
CA PHE A 100 23.20 10.68 45.12
C PHE A 100 22.93 12.13 45.49
N LYS A 101 23.01 12.45 46.78
CA LYS A 101 22.97 13.82 47.29
C LYS A 101 24.35 14.29 47.71
N ALA A 102 24.69 15.53 47.36
CA ALA A 102 25.87 16.19 47.88
C ALA A 102 25.69 17.71 48.01
N ASN A 103 26.26 18.30 49.06
CA ASN A 103 26.17 19.76 49.26
C ASN A 103 27.09 20.58 48.32
N LYS A 104 27.89 19.90 47.49
CA LYS A 104 28.80 20.53 46.51
C LYS A 104 28.91 19.70 45.24
N ASN A 105 28.93 20.38 44.10
CA ASN A 105 29.07 19.76 42.78
C ASN A 105 30.51 19.34 42.43
N THR A 106 31.50 19.64 43.28
CA THR A 106 32.91 19.31 43.04
C THR A 106 33.28 17.87 43.38
N LEU A 107 32.35 17.08 43.94
CA LEU A 107 32.57 15.65 44.19
C LEU A 107 32.69 14.91 42.86
N LEU A 108 33.85 14.34 42.57
CA LEU A 108 34.11 13.62 41.33
C LEU A 108 33.76 12.15 41.50
N VAL A 109 33.08 11.56 40.52
CA VAL A 109 32.80 10.12 40.48
C VAL A 109 33.63 9.50 39.37
N THR A 110 34.37 8.44 39.70
CA THR A 110 35.16 7.66 38.73
C THR A 110 34.96 6.16 38.93
N SER A 111 35.29 5.40 37.89
CA SER A 111 35.39 3.94 37.93
C SER A 111 36.37 3.47 36.86
N ASP A 112 37.13 2.43 37.15
CA ASP A 112 37.94 1.71 36.16
C ASP A 112 37.13 0.55 35.51
N ASP A 113 36.00 0.15 36.12
CA ASP A 113 35.19 -1.01 35.74
C ASP A 113 33.98 -0.64 34.85
N ALA A 114 33.66 0.65 34.76
CA ALA A 114 32.49 1.18 34.07
C ALA A 114 32.79 2.55 33.42
N THR A 115 32.05 2.87 32.36
CA THR A 115 32.10 4.21 31.77
C THR A 115 31.18 5.15 32.56
N ILE A 116 31.73 6.25 33.05
CA ILE A 116 31.01 7.27 33.81
C ILE A 116 30.60 8.40 32.86
N GLY A 117 29.29 8.64 32.73
CA GLY A 117 28.73 9.68 31.89
C GLY A 117 28.74 11.07 32.54
N ASP A 118 28.11 12.03 31.85
CA ASP A 118 28.01 13.39 32.34
C ASP A 118 27.14 13.49 33.59
N LYS A 119 27.66 14.16 34.62
CA LYS A 119 26.96 14.42 35.88
C LYS A 119 26.02 15.61 35.73
N THR A 120 24.74 15.39 36.01
CA THR A 120 23.70 16.44 36.05
C THR A 120 23.19 16.62 37.49
N ASN A 121 22.63 17.78 37.81
CA ASN A 121 22.07 18.02 39.15
C ASN A 121 20.94 19.04 39.20
N THR A 122 20.03 18.87 40.17
CA THR A 122 19.05 19.87 40.59
C THR A 122 19.23 20.13 42.08
N GLY A 123 19.76 21.29 42.44
CA GLY A 123 20.18 21.55 43.82
C GLY A 123 21.28 20.57 44.24
N ASN A 124 21.03 19.84 45.33
CA ASN A 124 21.97 18.84 45.86
C ASN A 124 21.76 17.41 45.29
N ASP A 125 20.72 17.18 44.49
CA ASP A 125 20.46 15.88 43.86
C ASP A 125 21.27 15.75 42.57
N TYR A 126 22.13 14.73 42.51
CA TYR A 126 22.97 14.42 41.35
C TYR A 126 22.54 13.12 40.70
N THR A 127 22.62 13.10 39.37
CA THR A 127 22.37 11.92 38.53
C THR A 127 23.51 11.74 37.54
N ILE A 128 24.01 10.51 37.44
CA ILE A 128 25.11 10.13 36.55
C ILE A 128 24.74 8.83 35.81
N PRO A 129 24.78 8.80 34.47
CA PRO A 129 24.74 7.56 33.70
C PRO A 129 26.00 6.72 33.94
N VAL A 130 25.85 5.43 34.20
CA VAL A 130 26.96 4.48 34.40
C VAL A 130 26.77 3.32 33.44
N THR A 131 27.68 3.14 32.49
CA THR A 131 27.61 2.03 31.52
C THR A 131 28.56 0.92 31.89
N VAL A 132 28.02 -0.28 32.10
CA VAL A 132 28.77 -1.47 32.52
C VAL A 132 28.83 -2.47 31.37
N ALA A 133 30.04 -2.95 31.03
CA ALA A 133 30.20 -3.95 29.99
C ALA A 133 29.63 -5.31 30.42
N GLU A 134 29.21 -6.12 29.43
CA GLU A 134 28.78 -7.50 29.68
C GLU A 134 29.92 -8.32 30.28
N GLY A 135 29.60 -9.17 31.27
CA GLY A 135 30.58 -10.01 31.95
C GLY A 135 31.40 -9.33 33.06
N THR A 136 31.23 -8.03 33.30
CA THR A 136 31.84 -7.35 34.45
C THR A 136 31.32 -7.94 35.76
N ALA A 137 32.21 -8.45 36.61
CA ALA A 137 31.85 -9.13 37.85
C ALA A 137 31.37 -8.16 38.95
N SER A 138 32.03 -7.02 39.06
CA SER A 138 31.75 -5.97 40.03
C SER A 138 32.15 -4.61 39.46
N VAL A 139 31.50 -3.55 39.92
CA VAL A 139 31.86 -2.16 39.60
C VAL A 139 32.28 -1.43 40.87
N THR A 140 33.47 -0.83 40.85
CA THR A 140 33.92 0.06 41.92
C THR A 140 33.66 1.51 41.56
N LEU A 141 32.78 2.17 42.31
CA LEU A 141 32.52 3.61 42.19
C LEU A 141 33.33 4.36 43.25
N LYS A 142 34.04 5.40 42.82
CA LYS A 142 34.86 6.22 43.71
C LYS A 142 34.41 7.67 43.70
N PHE A 143 34.09 8.19 44.87
CA PHE A 143 33.65 9.54 45.15
C PHE A 143 34.81 10.35 45.73
N ASP A 144 35.53 11.07 44.87
CA ASP A 144 36.73 11.82 45.21
C ASP A 144 36.42 13.30 45.51
N ASN A 145 36.83 13.77 46.69
CA ASN A 145 36.76 15.19 47.03
C ASN A 145 38.06 15.91 46.63
N THR A 146 38.01 16.60 45.50
CA THR A 146 39.09 17.45 44.99
C THR A 146 39.04 18.88 45.54
N SER A 147 38.03 19.22 46.34
CA SER A 147 37.81 20.56 46.89
C SER A 147 38.73 20.86 48.08
N SER A 148 38.96 22.15 48.32
CA SER A 148 39.58 22.65 49.55
C SER A 148 38.65 22.64 50.77
N LYS A 149 37.39 22.23 50.58
CA LYS A 149 36.35 22.15 51.61
C LYS A 149 35.82 20.73 51.74
N ASN A 150 35.34 20.38 52.93
CA ASN A 150 34.66 19.10 53.14
C ASN A 150 33.36 19.09 52.33
N ILE A 151 32.98 17.90 51.87
CA ILE A 151 31.72 17.64 51.17
C ILE A 151 30.89 16.73 52.06
N ARG A 152 29.57 16.94 52.09
CA ARG A 152 28.64 15.96 52.64
C ARG A 152 27.98 15.19 51.51
N PHE A 153 27.84 13.90 51.73
CA PHE A 153 27.40 12.91 50.76
C PHE A 153 26.39 11.99 51.43
N ASP A 154 25.27 11.74 50.74
CA ASP A 154 24.17 10.94 51.27
C ASP A 154 23.28 10.39 50.16
N ASN A 155 22.36 9.47 50.49
CA ASN A 155 21.30 8.93 49.63
C ASN A 155 21.80 8.48 48.26
N ALA A 156 22.90 7.73 48.25
CA ALA A 156 23.45 7.18 47.03
C ALA A 156 22.73 5.91 46.62
N GLU A 157 22.39 5.77 45.34
CA GLU A 157 21.70 4.62 44.78
C GLU A 157 22.21 4.35 43.37
N LEU A 158 22.70 3.14 43.12
CA LEU A 158 22.92 2.62 41.77
C LEU A 158 21.77 1.68 41.42
N PHE A 159 21.08 1.94 40.33
CA PHE A 159 20.00 1.09 39.84
C PHE A 159 20.08 0.90 38.33
N ILE A 160 19.54 -0.22 37.87
CA ILE A 160 19.30 -0.50 36.46
C ILE A 160 17.79 -0.40 36.20
N GLY A 161 17.41 0.24 35.10
CA GLY A 161 16.01 0.20 34.63
C GLY A 161 15.70 -1.17 34.04
N GLU A 162 14.45 -1.64 34.14
CA GLU A 162 14.08 -2.85 33.41
C GLU A 162 14.12 -2.60 31.89
N SER A 163 14.72 -3.53 31.13
CA SER A 163 14.61 -3.53 29.67
C SER A 163 13.17 -3.80 29.27
N LYS A 164 12.53 -2.89 28.54
CA LYS A 164 11.17 -3.11 28.08
C LYS A 164 11.14 -4.08 26.88
N LYS A 165 10.07 -4.85 26.79
CA LYS A 165 9.81 -5.80 25.70
C LYS A 165 9.39 -5.03 24.44
N ALA A 166 9.65 -5.60 23.27
CA ALA A 166 9.07 -5.07 22.04
C ALA A 166 7.54 -5.23 22.05
N PRO A 167 6.76 -4.27 21.50
CA PRO A 167 5.31 -4.29 21.60
C PRO A 167 4.64 -5.41 20.78
N GLY A 168 5.36 -6.01 19.82
CA GLY A 168 4.88 -7.17 19.06
C GLY A 168 3.75 -6.86 18.06
N LEU A 169 3.54 -5.59 17.70
CA LEU A 169 2.52 -5.20 16.74
C LEU A 169 2.88 -5.67 15.33
N SER A 170 1.89 -6.16 14.57
CA SER A 170 2.07 -6.50 13.16
C SER A 170 0.76 -6.54 12.38
N TRP A 171 0.75 -5.99 11.17
CA TRP A 171 -0.37 -6.15 10.23
C TRP A 171 -0.32 -7.47 9.42
N GLY A 172 0.77 -8.23 9.54
CA GLY A 172 1.01 -9.46 8.79
C GLY A 172 1.27 -9.28 7.28
N VAL A 173 1.00 -8.10 6.71
CA VAL A 173 1.22 -7.78 5.30
C VAL A 173 1.81 -6.37 5.14
N ALA A 174 2.64 -6.17 4.11
CA ALA A 174 3.17 -4.85 3.75
C ALA A 174 2.20 -4.03 2.90
N SER A 175 1.32 -4.68 2.15
CA SER A 175 0.33 -4.02 1.30
C SER A 175 -0.95 -4.84 1.15
N ARG A 176 -2.07 -4.14 0.91
CA ARG A 176 -3.37 -4.72 0.57
C ARG A 176 -3.99 -3.92 -0.58
N GLU A 177 -4.52 -4.64 -1.55
CA GLU A 177 -5.31 -4.06 -2.64
C GLU A 177 -6.78 -4.41 -2.44
N VAL A 178 -7.67 -3.44 -2.67
CA VAL A 178 -9.12 -3.53 -2.54
C VAL A 178 -9.80 -2.75 -3.67
N THR A 179 -11.06 -3.06 -3.94
CA THR A 179 -11.86 -2.39 -4.97
C THR A 179 -13.03 -1.68 -4.32
N ILE A 180 -13.20 -0.38 -4.58
CA ILE A 180 -14.28 0.40 -4.00
C ILE A 180 -15.66 -0.22 -4.34
N GLY A 181 -16.52 -0.37 -3.34
CA GLY A 181 -17.86 -0.96 -3.49
C GLY A 181 -17.90 -2.49 -3.63
N SER A 182 -16.77 -3.19 -3.64
CA SER A 182 -16.75 -4.66 -3.64
C SER A 182 -17.07 -5.23 -2.25
N GLU A 183 -17.98 -6.21 -2.20
CA GLU A 183 -18.31 -6.97 -0.98
C GLU A 183 -17.18 -7.96 -0.60
N ASP A 184 -16.28 -8.28 -1.53
CA ASP A 184 -15.16 -9.22 -1.33
C ASP A 184 -13.95 -8.56 -0.65
N ASN A 185 -14.03 -7.27 -0.31
CA ASN A 185 -12.95 -6.56 0.34
C ASN A 185 -12.63 -7.16 1.71
N ASN A 186 -11.36 -7.51 1.91
CA ASN A 186 -10.85 -7.99 3.19
C ASN A 186 -9.66 -7.15 3.66
N PHE A 187 -9.71 -6.73 4.92
CA PHE A 187 -8.70 -5.86 5.54
C PHE A 187 -7.82 -6.67 6.50
N PRO A 188 -6.51 -6.37 6.58
CA PRO A 188 -5.65 -6.98 7.59
C PRO A 188 -6.12 -6.65 9.00
N THR A 189 -6.08 -7.62 9.90
CA THR A 189 -6.31 -7.40 11.34
C THR A 189 -4.96 -7.14 12.02
N LEU A 190 -4.90 -6.17 12.92
CA LEU A 190 -3.70 -5.91 13.71
C LEU A 190 -3.47 -7.09 14.68
N SER A 191 -2.32 -7.74 14.57
CA SER A 191 -1.82 -8.61 15.63
C SER A 191 -1.31 -7.77 16.79
N ASN A 192 -1.88 -7.99 17.97
CA ASN A 192 -1.59 -7.28 19.21
C ASN A 192 -1.72 -8.26 20.40
N GLU A 193 -0.86 -9.28 20.43
CA GLU A 193 -0.89 -10.37 21.42
C GLU A 193 -0.76 -9.88 22.87
N ASN A 194 -0.14 -8.72 23.06
CA ASN A 194 0.07 -8.09 24.37
C ASN A 194 -1.10 -7.18 24.80
N ASN A 195 -2.19 -7.10 24.03
CA ASN A 195 -3.37 -6.27 24.31
C ASN A 195 -3.04 -4.80 24.60
N LEU A 196 -2.08 -4.23 23.85
CA LEU A 196 -1.61 -2.86 24.04
C LEU A 196 -2.62 -1.84 23.50
N ALA A 197 -2.80 -0.73 24.20
CA ALA A 197 -3.63 0.36 23.72
C ALA A 197 -2.97 1.06 22.52
N VAL A 198 -3.56 0.93 21.33
CA VAL A 198 -3.05 1.52 20.08
C VAL A 198 -3.94 2.64 19.58
N THR A 199 -3.34 3.57 18.83
CA THR A 199 -4.07 4.59 18.07
C THR A 199 -3.89 4.34 16.58
N TYR A 200 -4.99 4.37 15.82
CA TYR A 200 -5.00 4.20 14.37
C TYR A 200 -4.98 5.53 13.63
N SER A 201 -4.38 5.54 12.44
CA SER A 201 -4.39 6.69 11.54
C SER A 201 -4.26 6.27 10.07
N SER A 202 -4.73 7.15 9.19
CA SER A 202 -4.57 7.07 7.73
C SER A 202 -3.83 8.31 7.27
N ASP A 203 -2.80 8.17 6.43
CA ASP A 203 -2.06 9.32 5.89
C ASP A 203 -2.82 10.05 4.76
N ASN A 204 -3.89 9.43 4.22
CA ASN A 204 -4.72 9.99 3.16
C ASN A 204 -6.20 9.61 3.36
N THR A 205 -6.92 10.48 4.06
CA THR A 205 -8.35 10.31 4.38
C THR A 205 -9.28 10.49 3.19
N ASP A 206 -8.82 11.13 2.11
CA ASP A 206 -9.59 11.24 0.86
C ASP A 206 -9.66 9.89 0.12
N VAL A 207 -8.77 8.95 0.47
CA VAL A 207 -8.74 7.58 -0.08
C VAL A 207 -9.39 6.59 0.87
N ALA A 208 -8.99 6.60 2.15
CA ALA A 208 -9.53 5.70 3.16
C ALA A 208 -9.40 6.28 4.57
N THR A 209 -10.37 6.01 5.44
CA THR A 209 -10.35 6.34 6.87
C THR A 209 -10.29 5.08 7.71
N ILE A 210 -9.80 5.20 8.95
CA ILE A 210 -9.81 4.14 9.96
C ILE A 210 -10.32 4.72 11.29
N ASP A 211 -11.21 4.02 11.98
CA ASP A 211 -11.76 4.45 13.27
C ASP A 211 -10.90 3.96 14.47
N ALA A 212 -11.36 4.25 15.69
CA ALA A 212 -10.64 3.89 16.92
C ALA A 212 -10.64 2.38 17.18
N GLU A 213 -11.63 1.66 16.65
CA GLU A 213 -11.78 0.22 16.73
C GLU A 213 -10.98 -0.52 15.63
N GLY A 214 -10.41 0.21 14.67
CA GLY A 214 -9.61 -0.32 13.58
C GLY A 214 -10.40 -0.68 12.32
N ASN A 215 -11.66 -0.26 12.20
CA ASN A 215 -12.47 -0.50 11.02
C ASN A 215 -12.15 0.51 9.92
N ILE A 216 -12.02 0.03 8.68
CA ILE A 216 -11.65 0.83 7.52
C ILE A 216 -12.88 1.19 6.70
N THR A 217 -12.98 2.46 6.29
CA THR A 217 -13.96 2.94 5.31
C THR A 217 -13.23 3.46 4.08
N LEU A 218 -13.62 2.96 2.90
CA LEU A 218 -13.09 3.39 1.61
C LEU A 218 -13.83 4.64 1.12
N VAL A 219 -13.09 5.63 0.62
CA VAL A 219 -13.64 6.92 0.16
C VAL A 219 -13.48 7.09 -1.35
N ALA A 220 -12.27 6.88 -1.87
CA ALA A 220 -11.98 7.01 -3.30
C ALA A 220 -10.81 6.11 -3.73
N ALA A 221 -10.66 5.91 -5.04
CA ALA A 221 -9.51 5.22 -5.58
C ALA A 221 -8.22 6.01 -5.31
N GLY A 222 -7.14 5.30 -4.98
CA GLY A 222 -5.86 5.90 -4.64
C GLY A 222 -5.02 5.01 -3.72
N THR A 223 -4.11 5.63 -2.98
CA THR A 223 -3.25 4.93 -2.02
C THR A 223 -3.22 5.68 -0.69
N SER A 224 -3.28 4.93 0.41
CA SER A 224 -3.12 5.42 1.78
C SER A 224 -2.28 4.43 2.58
N ASN A 225 -1.50 4.92 3.55
CA ASN A 225 -0.87 4.10 4.58
C ASN A 225 -1.72 4.10 5.84
N ILE A 226 -2.09 2.90 6.30
CA ILE A 226 -2.82 2.68 7.55
C ILE A 226 -1.83 2.31 8.64
N THR A 227 -1.79 3.11 9.72
CA THR A 227 -0.79 3.00 10.78
C THR A 227 -1.46 2.75 12.13
N ALA A 228 -0.90 1.82 12.91
CA ALA A 228 -1.19 1.65 14.33
C ALA A 228 0.04 2.07 15.15
N VAL A 229 -0.18 2.87 16.20
CA VAL A 229 0.88 3.39 17.08
C VAL A 229 0.58 3.02 18.52
N PHE A 230 1.58 2.47 19.21
CA PHE A 230 1.62 2.31 20.65
C PHE A 230 2.67 3.25 21.24
N ALA A 231 2.28 4.06 22.23
CA ALA A 231 3.15 5.08 22.81
C ALA A 231 4.19 4.55 23.82
N GLY A 232 4.17 3.25 24.14
CA GLY A 232 5.00 2.65 25.19
C GLY A 232 4.28 2.62 26.54
N ASN A 233 4.71 1.73 27.43
CA ASN A 233 4.32 1.70 28.84
C ASN A 233 5.50 1.25 29.71
N GLU A 234 5.26 0.77 30.94
CA GLU A 234 6.33 0.27 31.83
C GLU A 234 7.01 -0.98 31.30
N GLU A 235 6.25 -1.88 30.70
CA GLU A 235 6.72 -3.22 30.29
C GLU A 235 7.16 -3.25 28.82
N PHE A 236 6.60 -2.40 27.96
CA PHE A 236 6.80 -2.44 26.51
C PHE A 236 7.30 -1.11 25.96
N GLU A 237 8.26 -1.18 25.03
CA GLU A 237 8.72 -0.03 24.27
C GLU A 237 7.62 0.53 23.36
N ALA A 238 7.72 1.83 23.06
CA ALA A 238 6.90 2.45 22.03
C ALA A 238 7.15 1.79 20.66
N GLY A 239 6.13 1.73 19.81
CA GLY A 239 6.28 1.16 18.48
C GLY A 239 5.13 1.51 17.54
N SER A 240 5.38 1.37 16.25
CA SER A 240 4.39 1.63 15.21
C SER A 240 4.53 0.64 14.07
N VAL A 241 3.41 0.25 13.46
CA VAL A 241 3.37 -0.57 12.25
C VAL A 241 2.42 0.03 11.23
N SER A 242 2.81 -0.05 9.96
CA SER A 242 2.05 0.49 8.84
C SER A 242 1.98 -0.52 7.71
N TYR A 243 0.86 -0.55 6.99
CA TYR A 243 0.76 -1.21 5.69
C TYR A 243 0.16 -0.26 4.65
N LYS A 244 0.45 -0.51 3.38
CA LYS A 244 -0.04 0.27 2.25
C LYS A 244 -1.38 -0.28 1.75
N LEU A 245 -2.43 0.53 1.78
CA LEU A 245 -3.73 0.23 1.19
C LEU A 245 -3.84 0.86 -0.20
N ILE A 246 -4.12 0.04 -1.21
CA ILE A 246 -4.34 0.47 -2.60
C ILE A 246 -5.82 0.25 -2.92
N VAL A 247 -6.54 1.34 -3.20
CA VAL A 247 -7.96 1.32 -3.53
C VAL A 247 -8.12 1.50 -5.03
N LYS A 248 -8.71 0.51 -5.71
CA LYS A 248 -9.04 0.53 -7.13
C LYS A 248 -10.50 0.92 -7.36
N VAL A 249 -10.78 1.45 -8.55
CA VAL A 249 -12.14 1.59 -9.05
C VAL A 249 -12.64 0.23 -9.50
N ALA A 250 -13.91 -0.09 -9.27
CA ALA A 250 -14.53 -1.25 -9.87
C ALA A 250 -14.47 -1.14 -11.41
N PRO A 251 -14.16 -2.23 -12.12
CA PRO A 251 -14.30 -2.22 -13.58
C PRO A 251 -15.76 -1.92 -13.92
N GLU A 252 -16.00 -1.04 -14.90
CA GLU A 252 -17.34 -0.83 -15.42
C GLU A 252 -17.86 -2.15 -16.01
N PRO A 253 -19.15 -2.48 -15.84
CA PRO A 253 -19.73 -3.64 -16.48
C PRO A 253 -19.60 -3.51 -18.01
N PRO A 254 -19.37 -4.61 -18.75
CA PRO A 254 -19.31 -4.56 -20.20
C PRO A 254 -20.64 -4.02 -20.76
N VAL A 255 -20.55 -3.09 -21.70
CA VAL A 255 -21.71 -2.57 -22.43
C VAL A 255 -22.19 -3.63 -23.42
N ASP A 256 -23.46 -4.03 -23.32
CA ASP A 256 -24.10 -4.87 -24.33
C ASP A 256 -24.41 -4.02 -25.58
N ILE A 257 -23.74 -4.36 -26.69
CA ILE A 257 -23.90 -3.67 -27.98
C ILE A 257 -24.61 -4.54 -29.02
N THR A 258 -25.19 -5.67 -28.63
CA THR A 258 -25.85 -6.59 -29.56
C THR A 258 -26.95 -5.89 -30.36
N ASN A 259 -27.05 -6.22 -31.65
CA ASN A 259 -28.07 -5.70 -32.55
C ASN A 259 -28.54 -6.78 -33.54
N THR A 260 -29.54 -6.43 -34.34
CA THR A 260 -30.09 -7.29 -35.41
C THR A 260 -29.86 -6.62 -36.76
N PRO A 261 -30.06 -7.33 -37.89
CA PRO A 261 -29.98 -6.70 -39.20
C PRO A 261 -30.90 -5.48 -39.37
N GLU A 262 -32.08 -5.49 -38.74
CA GLU A 262 -33.05 -4.39 -38.78
C GLU A 262 -32.59 -3.19 -37.94
N THR A 263 -31.74 -3.42 -36.94
CA THR A 263 -31.16 -2.41 -36.06
C THR A 263 -29.65 -2.24 -36.30
N ALA A 264 -29.20 -2.57 -37.51
CA ALA A 264 -27.81 -2.42 -37.93
C ALA A 264 -27.33 -0.99 -37.64
N TYR A 265 -26.15 -0.88 -37.04
CA TYR A 265 -25.57 0.42 -36.73
C TYR A 265 -25.18 1.14 -38.02
N THR A 266 -25.36 2.46 -38.04
CA THR A 266 -24.73 3.29 -39.08
C THR A 266 -23.21 3.26 -38.92
N VAL A 267 -22.49 3.66 -39.97
CA VAL A 267 -21.02 3.74 -39.92
C VAL A 267 -20.58 4.73 -38.84
N ALA A 268 -21.26 5.87 -38.71
CA ALA A 268 -21.00 6.82 -37.64
C ALA A 268 -21.12 6.18 -36.24
N LYS A 269 -22.18 5.41 -35.98
CA LYS A 269 -22.39 4.77 -34.67
C LYS A 269 -21.35 3.68 -34.40
N ALA A 270 -20.97 2.90 -35.41
CA ALA A 270 -19.89 1.91 -35.28
C ALA A 270 -18.56 2.58 -34.90
N ASN A 271 -18.24 3.71 -35.54
CA ASN A 271 -17.04 4.48 -35.24
C ASN A 271 -17.04 5.07 -33.82
N ASP A 272 -18.19 5.52 -33.31
CA ASP A 272 -18.32 5.98 -31.93
C ASP A 272 -18.04 4.85 -30.92
N LEU A 273 -18.54 3.63 -31.19
CA LEU A 273 -18.30 2.45 -30.35
C LEU A 273 -16.82 2.03 -30.36
N ILE A 274 -16.17 2.04 -31.54
CA ILE A 274 -14.73 1.79 -31.68
C ILE A 274 -13.93 2.81 -30.86
N THR A 275 -14.23 4.10 -31.03
CA THR A 275 -13.53 5.19 -30.31
C THR A 275 -13.71 5.08 -28.80
N ALA A 276 -14.87 4.64 -28.33
CA ALA A 276 -15.16 4.45 -26.91
C ALA A 276 -14.58 3.14 -26.34
N GLY A 277 -14.11 2.21 -27.18
CA GLY A 277 -13.63 0.89 -26.74
C GLY A 277 -14.74 -0.01 -26.16
N GLN A 278 -16.01 0.24 -26.50
CA GLN A 278 -17.15 -0.43 -25.88
C GLN A 278 -17.59 -1.66 -26.68
N GLY A 279 -17.67 -2.82 -26.01
CA GLY A 279 -18.31 -4.03 -26.54
C GLY A 279 -17.60 -4.67 -27.74
N LEU A 280 -16.34 -4.33 -28.03
CA LEU A 280 -15.62 -4.74 -29.25
C LEU A 280 -15.42 -6.26 -29.43
N GLU A 281 -15.63 -7.05 -28.36
CA GLU A 281 -15.63 -8.51 -28.44
C GLU A 281 -16.89 -9.10 -29.07
N THR A 282 -17.98 -8.32 -29.12
CA THR A 282 -19.28 -8.70 -29.68
C THR A 282 -19.32 -8.41 -31.18
N GLU A 283 -19.79 -9.39 -31.96
CA GLU A 283 -20.10 -9.19 -33.37
C GLU A 283 -21.40 -8.41 -33.54
N VAL A 284 -21.43 -7.47 -34.47
CA VAL A 284 -22.56 -6.57 -34.71
C VAL A 284 -22.81 -6.39 -36.21
N TYR A 285 -24.02 -5.97 -36.55
CA TYR A 285 -24.41 -5.56 -37.90
C TYR A 285 -24.13 -4.08 -38.11
N VAL A 286 -23.47 -3.72 -39.21
CA VAL A 286 -23.25 -2.33 -39.66
C VAL A 286 -23.79 -2.15 -41.07
N ILE A 287 -24.60 -1.13 -41.28
CA ILE A 287 -25.16 -0.76 -42.58
C ILE A 287 -24.38 0.41 -43.19
N GLY A 288 -24.08 0.34 -44.49
CA GLY A 288 -23.41 1.41 -45.21
C GLY A 288 -23.46 1.22 -46.72
N THR A 289 -22.93 2.20 -47.45
CA THR A 289 -22.70 2.14 -48.89
C THR A 289 -21.23 1.87 -49.16
N ILE A 290 -20.89 0.94 -50.05
CA ILE A 290 -19.49 0.72 -50.45
C ILE A 290 -19.00 1.99 -51.16
N THR A 291 -18.03 2.68 -50.57
CA THR A 291 -17.49 3.93 -51.11
C THR A 291 -16.15 3.75 -51.81
N LYS A 292 -15.40 2.69 -51.46
CA LYS A 292 -14.11 2.35 -52.03
C LYS A 292 -13.86 0.86 -51.93
N ILE A 293 -13.30 0.25 -52.97
CA ILE A 293 -12.83 -1.12 -52.96
C ILE A 293 -11.32 -1.08 -53.15
N GLN A 294 -10.56 -1.69 -52.23
CA GLN A 294 -9.12 -1.88 -52.41
C GLN A 294 -8.83 -3.19 -53.15
N GLU A 295 -9.46 -4.28 -52.75
CA GLU A 295 -9.25 -5.60 -53.34
C GLU A 295 -10.48 -6.48 -53.17
N VAL A 296 -10.81 -7.26 -54.20
CA VAL A 296 -11.63 -8.49 -54.09
C VAL A 296 -10.73 -9.64 -54.51
N SER A 297 -10.30 -10.46 -53.56
CA SER A 297 -9.31 -11.51 -53.80
C SER A 297 -9.99 -12.86 -53.98
N THR A 298 -10.17 -13.30 -55.22
CA THR A 298 -10.75 -14.62 -55.52
C THR A 298 -9.87 -15.79 -55.07
N SER A 299 -8.56 -15.55 -54.90
CA SER A 299 -7.61 -16.56 -54.39
C SER A 299 -7.73 -16.77 -52.88
N TYR A 300 -7.96 -15.70 -52.12
CA TYR A 300 -8.17 -15.77 -50.67
C TYR A 300 -9.65 -15.83 -50.27
N GLY A 301 -10.57 -15.62 -51.23
CA GLY A 301 -12.01 -15.65 -51.04
C GLY A 301 -12.58 -14.45 -50.26
N ASN A 302 -11.81 -13.39 -50.03
CA ASN A 302 -12.22 -12.24 -49.23
C ASN A 302 -11.96 -10.90 -49.93
N ALA A 303 -12.53 -9.83 -49.39
CA ALA A 303 -12.39 -8.49 -49.92
C ALA A 303 -12.01 -7.47 -48.83
N THR A 304 -11.26 -6.44 -49.22
CA THR A 304 -11.03 -5.25 -48.41
C THR A 304 -11.64 -4.04 -49.10
N TYR A 305 -12.58 -3.38 -48.41
CA TYR A 305 -13.36 -2.26 -48.94
C TYR A 305 -13.83 -1.35 -47.79
N TRP A 306 -14.30 -0.15 -48.12
CA TRP A 306 -14.82 0.83 -47.16
C TRP A 306 -16.31 1.02 -47.35
N ILE A 307 -17.02 1.10 -46.23
CA ILE A 307 -18.42 1.48 -46.20
C ILE A 307 -18.60 2.83 -45.49
N GLY A 308 -19.41 3.69 -46.08
CA GLY A 308 -19.75 5.01 -45.55
C GLY A 308 -21.26 5.20 -45.41
N ASP A 309 -21.67 6.17 -44.59
CA ASP A 309 -23.06 6.63 -44.54
C ASP A 309 -23.43 7.48 -45.78
N GLY A 310 -22.41 7.98 -46.51
CA GLY A 310 -22.54 8.73 -47.76
C GLY A 310 -22.26 7.90 -49.02
N ALA A 311 -22.35 8.54 -50.19
CA ALA A 311 -22.12 7.89 -51.49
C ALA A 311 -20.65 7.92 -51.96
N GLU A 312 -19.86 8.85 -51.41
CA GLU A 312 -18.46 9.09 -51.78
C GLU A 312 -17.54 8.72 -50.63
N TYR A 313 -16.31 8.33 -50.95
CA TYR A 313 -15.33 7.95 -49.95
C TYR A 313 -14.97 9.09 -48.99
N SER A 314 -14.93 8.76 -47.70
CA SER A 314 -14.47 9.62 -46.62
C SER A 314 -13.42 8.91 -45.77
N ALA A 315 -12.52 9.69 -45.17
CA ALA A 315 -11.55 9.17 -44.19
C ALA A 315 -12.23 8.60 -42.93
N ASN A 316 -13.51 8.91 -42.70
CA ASN A 316 -14.30 8.37 -41.61
C ASN A 316 -15.09 7.10 -41.99
N ASP A 317 -14.97 6.61 -43.22
CA ASP A 317 -15.62 5.37 -43.61
C ASP A 317 -15.01 4.18 -42.87
N LEU A 318 -15.83 3.18 -42.56
CA LEU A 318 -15.40 1.98 -41.86
C LEU A 318 -14.75 1.03 -42.86
N GLU A 319 -13.52 0.61 -42.57
CA GLU A 319 -12.85 -0.41 -43.37
C GLU A 319 -13.40 -1.80 -43.03
N ILE A 320 -13.88 -2.53 -44.03
CA ILE A 320 -14.18 -3.96 -43.92
C ILE A 320 -12.91 -4.69 -44.34
N TYR A 321 -12.12 -5.16 -43.37
CA TYR A 321 -10.83 -5.79 -43.63
C TYR A 321 -11.00 -7.30 -43.80
N ARG A 322 -10.71 -7.80 -45.01
CA ARG A 322 -10.81 -9.22 -45.38
C ARG A 322 -12.19 -9.82 -45.07
N GLY A 323 -13.25 -9.08 -45.37
CA GLY A 323 -14.62 -9.57 -45.23
C GLY A 323 -14.96 -10.62 -46.28
N TYR A 324 -15.82 -11.57 -45.92
CA TYR A 324 -16.37 -12.61 -46.79
C TYR A 324 -17.67 -12.16 -47.46
N TYR A 325 -18.09 -12.92 -48.49
CA TYR A 325 -19.32 -12.66 -49.22
C TYR A 325 -20.56 -13.09 -48.40
N LEU A 326 -21.73 -13.04 -49.04
CA LEU A 326 -23.01 -13.49 -48.45
C LEU A 326 -22.88 -14.89 -47.85
N GLU A 327 -23.52 -15.10 -46.70
CA GLU A 327 -23.52 -16.37 -45.97
C GLU A 327 -22.13 -16.82 -45.49
N GLY A 328 -21.12 -15.93 -45.51
CA GLY A 328 -19.74 -16.25 -45.16
C GLY A 328 -18.97 -16.99 -46.26
N GLU A 329 -19.53 -17.05 -47.47
CA GLU A 329 -18.91 -17.71 -48.61
C GLU A 329 -17.74 -16.89 -49.18
N ASN A 330 -16.92 -17.56 -49.98
CA ASN A 330 -15.82 -16.90 -50.68
C ASN A 330 -16.32 -16.00 -51.82
N PHE A 331 -15.67 -14.86 -52.00
CA PHE A 331 -15.72 -14.14 -53.27
C PHE A 331 -15.12 -15.00 -54.39
N THR A 332 -15.87 -15.16 -55.47
CA THR A 332 -15.51 -15.96 -56.66
C THR A 332 -15.32 -15.11 -57.92
N ALA A 333 -15.76 -13.85 -57.90
CA ALA A 333 -15.50 -12.88 -58.96
C ALA A 333 -15.33 -11.46 -58.39
N GLU A 334 -14.53 -10.64 -59.07
CA GLU A 334 -14.19 -9.28 -58.63
C GLU A 334 -15.38 -8.30 -58.72
N ASP A 335 -16.37 -8.59 -59.56
CA ASP A 335 -17.53 -7.75 -59.83
C ASP A 335 -18.77 -8.10 -58.98
N GLN A 336 -18.63 -9.02 -58.03
CA GLN A 336 -19.71 -9.37 -57.08
C GLN A 336 -20.09 -8.21 -56.15
N ILE A 337 -19.19 -7.24 -55.98
CA ILE A 337 -19.46 -5.97 -55.30
C ILE A 337 -18.90 -4.81 -56.14
N LYS A 338 -19.52 -3.64 -56.01
CA LYS A 338 -19.04 -2.39 -56.62
C LYS A 338 -19.29 -1.21 -55.71
N VAL A 339 -18.54 -0.13 -55.95
CA VAL A 339 -18.81 1.17 -55.33
C VAL A 339 -20.25 1.59 -55.63
N GLY A 340 -20.95 2.07 -54.60
CA GLY A 340 -22.36 2.44 -54.61
C GLY A 340 -23.31 1.33 -54.15
N ASP A 341 -22.84 0.09 -53.98
CA ASP A 341 -23.68 -0.98 -53.41
C ASP A 341 -24.00 -0.71 -51.95
N LYS A 342 -25.26 -0.93 -51.55
CA LYS A 342 -25.67 -0.87 -50.14
C LYS A 342 -25.46 -2.22 -49.49
N VAL A 343 -24.76 -2.25 -48.36
CA VAL A 343 -24.47 -3.48 -47.63
C VAL A 343 -24.87 -3.39 -46.17
N ILE A 344 -25.26 -4.53 -45.60
CA ILE A 344 -25.22 -4.78 -44.17
C ILE A 344 -24.10 -5.81 -43.98
N VAL A 345 -23.12 -5.51 -43.13
CA VAL A 345 -21.99 -6.38 -42.83
C VAL A 345 -22.08 -6.80 -41.37
N TYR A 346 -21.84 -8.08 -41.10
CA TYR A 346 -21.81 -8.65 -39.74
C TYR A 346 -20.38 -9.01 -39.38
N GLY A 347 -19.88 -8.56 -38.22
CA GLY A 347 -18.52 -8.87 -37.78
C GLY A 347 -18.09 -8.08 -36.53
N LYS A 348 -16.81 -8.20 -36.15
CA LYS A 348 -16.24 -7.53 -34.98
C LYS A 348 -15.67 -6.16 -35.32
N LEU A 349 -16.02 -5.15 -34.54
CA LEU A 349 -15.45 -3.80 -34.62
C LEU A 349 -14.05 -3.77 -33.99
N VAL A 350 -13.09 -3.13 -34.65
CA VAL A 350 -11.68 -3.11 -34.25
C VAL A 350 -11.10 -1.69 -34.41
N ASP A 351 -10.34 -1.23 -33.42
CA ASP A 351 -9.37 -0.14 -33.61
C ASP A 351 -7.99 -0.76 -33.88
N TYR A 352 -7.60 -0.79 -35.15
CA TYR A 352 -6.28 -1.27 -35.56
C TYR A 352 -5.32 -0.10 -35.71
N LYS A 353 -4.61 0.22 -34.62
CA LYS A 353 -3.58 1.27 -34.58
C LYS A 353 -4.09 2.65 -35.06
N GLY A 354 -5.33 2.98 -34.76
CA GLY A 354 -6.02 4.21 -35.14
C GLY A 354 -6.93 4.06 -36.38
N THR A 355 -6.85 2.95 -37.12
CA THR A 355 -7.77 2.64 -38.20
C THR A 355 -9.02 1.98 -37.64
N LYS A 356 -10.20 2.51 -38.01
CA LYS A 356 -11.49 1.94 -37.64
C LYS A 356 -11.86 0.85 -38.65
N GLU A 357 -11.88 -0.38 -38.19
CA GLU A 357 -12.05 -1.56 -39.03
C GLU A 357 -13.19 -2.46 -38.51
N MET A 358 -13.72 -3.29 -39.39
CA MET A 358 -14.49 -4.48 -39.05
C MET A 358 -13.78 -5.72 -39.61
N THR A 359 -13.54 -6.70 -38.74
CA THR A 359 -12.81 -7.94 -39.06
C THR A 359 -13.65 -9.18 -38.74
N GLY A 360 -13.22 -10.35 -39.23
CA GLY A 360 -13.96 -11.59 -39.03
C GLY A 360 -15.38 -11.50 -39.58
N SER A 361 -15.54 -10.76 -40.67
CA SER A 361 -16.83 -10.25 -41.12
C SER A 361 -17.32 -10.92 -42.38
N SER A 362 -18.63 -10.87 -42.61
CA SER A 362 -19.26 -11.26 -43.86
C SER A 362 -20.38 -10.31 -44.22
N ILE A 363 -20.65 -10.15 -45.52
CA ILE A 363 -21.82 -9.41 -45.97
C ILE A 363 -23.06 -10.20 -45.53
N TYR A 364 -23.95 -9.58 -44.76
CA TYR A 364 -25.26 -10.12 -44.44
C TYR A 364 -26.28 -9.79 -45.56
N SER A 365 -26.24 -8.57 -46.07
CA SER A 365 -27.10 -8.13 -47.18
C SER A 365 -26.33 -7.31 -48.20
N LEU A 366 -26.58 -7.56 -49.48
CA LEU A 366 -26.07 -6.79 -50.62
C LEU A 366 -27.24 -6.29 -51.46
N ASN A 367 -27.47 -4.98 -51.49
CA ASN A 367 -28.59 -4.32 -52.16
C ASN A 367 -29.96 -4.94 -51.80
N GLY A 368 -30.12 -5.39 -50.54
CA GLY A 368 -31.33 -6.06 -50.06
C GLY A 368 -31.39 -7.57 -50.32
N VAL A 369 -30.42 -8.15 -51.02
CA VAL A 369 -30.27 -9.60 -51.20
C VAL A 369 -29.49 -10.19 -50.03
N THR A 370 -29.95 -11.28 -49.43
CA THR A 370 -29.32 -11.90 -48.25
C THR A 370 -28.74 -13.29 -48.51
N THR A 371 -28.77 -13.77 -49.75
CA THR A 371 -28.24 -15.08 -50.14
C THR A 371 -27.32 -14.95 -51.35
N GLY A 372 -26.31 -15.82 -51.45
CA GLY A 372 -25.35 -15.80 -52.57
C GLY A 372 -25.97 -16.07 -53.96
N ILE A 373 -27.27 -16.38 -54.03
CA ILE A 373 -28.01 -16.61 -55.27
C ILE A 373 -28.28 -15.28 -55.96
N SER A 374 -27.30 -14.83 -56.75
CA SER A 374 -27.43 -13.76 -57.72
C SER A 374 -27.51 -14.37 -59.12
N ASP A 375 -28.20 -13.71 -60.06
CA ASP A 375 -28.27 -14.15 -61.47
C ASP A 375 -29.15 -15.37 -61.81
N ILE A 376 -30.38 -15.41 -61.30
CA ILE A 376 -31.39 -16.31 -61.91
C ILE A 376 -31.83 -15.72 -63.26
N LYS A 377 -31.10 -16.03 -64.32
CA LYS A 377 -31.52 -15.74 -65.69
C LYS A 377 -32.71 -16.64 -66.02
N ALA A 378 -33.86 -16.05 -66.34
CA ALA A 378 -34.97 -16.78 -66.90
C ALA A 378 -34.60 -17.26 -68.32
N GLU A 379 -34.05 -18.48 -68.45
CA GLU A 379 -34.07 -19.17 -69.74
C GLU A 379 -35.54 -19.43 -70.08
N THR A 380 -36.01 -18.88 -71.20
CA THR A 380 -37.34 -19.20 -71.71
C THR A 380 -37.29 -20.62 -72.28
N ILE A 381 -37.70 -21.63 -71.49
CA ILE A 381 -37.85 -23.01 -71.97
C ILE A 381 -39.32 -23.20 -72.36
N ASN A 382 -39.57 -23.28 -73.68
CA ASN A 382 -40.93 -23.39 -74.23
C ASN A 382 -41.45 -24.83 -74.32
N ASP A 383 -40.66 -25.85 -73.99
CA ASP A 383 -41.16 -27.23 -73.99
C ASP A 383 -40.36 -28.15 -73.04
N GLY A 384 -41.04 -28.71 -72.04
CA GLY A 384 -40.44 -29.55 -71.00
C GLY A 384 -41.37 -29.81 -69.81
N ALA A 385 -41.22 -30.97 -69.17
CA ALA A 385 -41.95 -31.27 -67.94
C ALA A 385 -41.45 -30.34 -66.81
N VAL A 386 -42.37 -29.54 -66.25
CA VAL A 386 -42.07 -28.62 -65.15
C VAL A 386 -42.39 -29.32 -63.82
N TYR A 387 -41.49 -29.20 -62.85
CA TYR A 387 -41.67 -29.68 -61.48
C TYR A 387 -41.48 -28.51 -60.51
N ASN A 388 -42.27 -28.43 -59.44
CA ASN A 388 -42.00 -27.48 -58.35
C ASN A 388 -40.88 -28.01 -57.42
N VAL A 389 -40.46 -27.20 -56.44
CA VAL A 389 -39.45 -27.61 -55.44
C VAL A 389 -39.80 -28.88 -54.65
N ALA A 390 -41.08 -29.23 -54.55
CA ALA A 390 -41.55 -30.46 -53.91
C ALA A 390 -41.53 -31.68 -54.83
N GLY A 391 -40.98 -31.54 -56.05
CA GLY A 391 -40.92 -32.61 -57.05
C GLY A 391 -42.26 -32.94 -57.70
N GLN A 392 -43.29 -32.10 -57.51
CA GLN A 392 -44.61 -32.29 -58.13
C GLN A 392 -44.59 -31.72 -59.54
N ARG A 393 -45.05 -32.52 -60.51
CA ARG A 393 -45.21 -32.05 -61.89
C ARG A 393 -46.32 -30.99 -61.96
N VAL A 394 -46.04 -29.85 -62.59
CA VAL A 394 -46.95 -28.71 -62.74
C VAL A 394 -47.13 -28.35 -64.22
N ASN A 395 -48.31 -27.83 -64.57
CA ASN A 395 -48.66 -27.53 -65.97
C ASN A 395 -48.09 -26.19 -66.48
N LYS A 396 -47.53 -25.38 -65.58
CA LYS A 396 -46.85 -24.12 -65.86
C LYS A 396 -45.89 -23.82 -64.73
N LEU A 397 -44.89 -22.97 -64.98
CA LEU A 397 -44.04 -22.44 -63.93
C LEU A 397 -44.90 -21.87 -62.78
N VAL A 398 -44.57 -22.25 -61.55
CA VAL A 398 -45.14 -21.72 -60.30
C VAL A 398 -44.19 -20.71 -59.67
N LYS A 399 -44.70 -19.81 -58.82
CA LYS A 399 -43.88 -18.79 -58.15
C LYS A 399 -42.76 -19.48 -57.35
N GLY A 400 -41.52 -19.04 -57.54
CA GLY A 400 -40.33 -19.65 -56.90
C GLY A 400 -39.56 -20.60 -57.81
N ILE A 401 -38.77 -21.52 -57.23
CA ILE A 401 -37.92 -22.45 -57.98
C ILE A 401 -38.74 -23.57 -58.62
N ASN A 402 -38.50 -23.80 -59.90
CA ASN A 402 -39.04 -24.88 -60.71
C ASN A 402 -37.87 -25.69 -61.27
N ILE A 403 -38.09 -26.96 -61.60
CA ILE A 403 -37.18 -27.80 -62.36
C ILE A 403 -37.83 -28.10 -63.71
N VAL A 404 -37.17 -27.72 -64.80
CA VAL A 404 -37.61 -27.97 -66.18
C VAL A 404 -36.50 -28.72 -66.91
N ASN A 405 -36.79 -29.94 -67.38
CA ASN A 405 -35.82 -30.80 -68.07
C ASN A 405 -34.48 -30.96 -67.30
N GLY A 406 -34.55 -31.09 -65.97
CA GLY A 406 -33.37 -31.23 -65.11
C GLY A 406 -32.64 -29.92 -64.79
N LYS A 407 -33.05 -28.78 -65.37
CA LYS A 407 -32.51 -27.45 -65.05
C LYS A 407 -33.40 -26.70 -64.05
N LYS A 408 -32.81 -25.95 -63.13
CA LYS A 408 -33.53 -25.07 -62.19
C LYS A 408 -33.90 -23.75 -62.90
N VAL A 409 -35.15 -23.32 -62.76
CA VAL A 409 -35.72 -22.10 -63.37
C VAL A 409 -36.57 -21.38 -62.32
N VAL A 410 -36.53 -20.05 -62.22
CA VAL A 410 -37.39 -19.29 -61.28
C VAL A 410 -38.43 -18.48 -62.04
N LYS A 411 -39.65 -18.43 -61.48
CA LYS A 411 -40.74 -17.56 -61.94
C LYS A 411 -41.20 -16.60 -60.86
#